data_AF-A0A0D6L8S1-F1
#
_entry.id   AF-A0A0D6L8S1-F1
#
_cell.length_a   1.000
_cell.length_b   1.000
_cell.length_c   1.000
_cell.angle_alpha   90.00
_cell.angle_beta   90.00
_cell.angle_gamma   90.00
#
_symmetry.space_group_name_H-M   'P 1'
#
loop_
_entity.id
_entity.type
_entity.pdbx_description
1 polymer ?
#
loop_
_entity_poly.entity_id
_entity_poly.type
_entity_poly.pdbx_seq_one_letter_code
_entity_poly.pdbx_strand_id
1 'polypeptide(L)'
;MIDHETGFIKIEQFSVTTDNEFRTAAEKLKAQGMKKLILDLRNNAGGVMQSATKVADEFLAANKLIVSTKGKHSKERLYKATAEGILEKTQVVVLINENSASASEIVAGALQDQDRAEIVGRRSFGKGLVQEDMRLRDNSSLRLTVARYYTPTGRSIQKPYNGNIEEYYHDRIDRYDNGELYAPDSSKFVDSLKFVTPKGKVVYGGGGIMPDVFVPLDTVSDALLNDFIRFSEKEFKVKVNQEDLKTSRELIKNFLKAEIARQIWTENGYYTVMNRFDKEVQKALESF
;
A
#
# COMPACT_ATOMS: atom_id res chain seq x y z
N MET A 1 9.55 14.12 -13.42
CA MET A 1 9.03 15.20 -12.57
C MET A 1 7.54 15.31 -12.81
N ILE A 2 6.72 15.43 -11.76
CA ILE A 2 5.27 15.69 -11.87
C ILE A 2 4.94 17.17 -11.62
N ASP A 3 5.82 17.88 -10.92
CA ASP A 3 5.82 19.33 -10.76
C ASP A 3 7.28 19.83 -10.72
N HIS A 4 7.52 21.08 -10.31
CA HIS A 4 8.86 21.69 -10.28
C HIS A 4 9.87 21.03 -9.30
N GLU A 5 9.41 20.29 -8.30
CA GLU A 5 10.29 19.70 -7.26
C GLU A 5 9.97 18.24 -6.90
N THR A 6 8.88 17.67 -7.43
CA THR A 6 8.42 16.32 -7.13
C THR A 6 8.74 15.35 -8.27
N GLY A 7 9.56 14.35 -7.96
CA GLY A 7 9.79 13.19 -8.80
C GLY A 7 8.73 12.12 -8.55
N PHE A 8 8.55 11.25 -9.54
CA PHE A 8 7.68 10.10 -9.46
C PHE A 8 8.42 8.90 -10.04
N ILE A 9 8.52 7.83 -9.27
CA ILE A 9 9.07 6.54 -9.73
C ILE A 9 8.05 5.46 -9.41
N LYS A 10 7.67 4.68 -10.41
CA LYS A 10 6.85 3.49 -10.24
C LYS A 10 7.73 2.26 -10.42
N ILE A 11 7.64 1.31 -9.49
CA ILE A 11 8.25 -0.01 -9.64
C ILE A 11 7.11 -0.99 -9.88
N GLU A 12 7.02 -1.54 -11.10
CA GLU A 12 5.96 -2.49 -11.44
C GLU A 12 6.22 -3.88 -10.85
N GLN A 13 7.49 -4.28 -10.82
CA GLN A 13 7.96 -5.55 -10.24
C GLN A 13 9.43 -5.41 -9.83
N PHE A 14 9.84 -6.11 -8.78
CA PHE A 14 11.25 -6.19 -8.40
C PHE A 14 11.98 -7.30 -9.18
N SER A 15 12.79 -6.90 -10.15
CA SER A 15 13.72 -7.76 -10.88
C SER A 15 15.14 -7.65 -10.30
N VAL A 16 16.09 -8.42 -10.85
CA VAL A 16 17.51 -8.36 -10.46
C VAL A 16 18.15 -7.00 -10.79
N THR A 17 17.60 -6.22 -11.71
CA THR A 17 18.16 -4.94 -12.17
C THR A 17 17.48 -3.70 -11.56
N THR A 18 16.38 -3.89 -10.82
CA THR A 18 15.55 -2.80 -10.31
C THR A 18 16.31 -1.79 -9.45
N ASP A 19 17.28 -2.21 -8.65
CA ASP A 19 18.10 -1.30 -7.83
C ASP A 19 18.92 -0.33 -8.68
N ASN A 20 19.56 -0.82 -9.74
CA ASN A 20 20.35 0.01 -10.65
C ASN A 20 19.47 0.96 -11.48
N GLU A 21 18.34 0.46 -11.98
CA GLU A 21 17.37 1.26 -12.73
C GLU A 21 16.76 2.34 -11.85
N PHE A 22 16.41 2.01 -10.60
CA PHE A 22 15.91 2.95 -9.61
C PHE A 22 16.94 4.04 -9.31
N ARG A 23 18.19 3.68 -9.00
CA ARG A 23 19.27 4.65 -8.73
C ARG A 23 19.47 5.58 -9.92
N THR A 24 19.55 5.03 -11.13
CA THR A 24 19.70 5.81 -12.36
C THR A 24 18.54 6.79 -12.57
N ALA A 25 17.29 6.36 -12.32
CA ALA A 25 16.13 7.22 -12.42
C ALA A 25 16.14 8.33 -11.35
N ALA A 26 16.51 7.98 -10.12
CA ALA A 26 16.62 8.91 -9.00
C ALA A 26 17.69 9.99 -9.25
N GLU A 27 18.86 9.62 -9.76
CA GLU A 27 19.92 10.56 -10.15
C GLU A 27 19.45 11.54 -11.23
N LYS A 28 18.76 11.03 -12.27
CA LYS A 28 18.17 11.88 -13.32
C LYS A 28 17.17 12.88 -12.75
N LEU A 29 16.33 12.45 -11.82
CA LEU A 29 15.36 13.35 -11.16
C LEU A 29 16.05 14.37 -10.24
N LYS A 30 17.09 13.97 -9.51
CA LYS A 30 17.90 14.90 -8.69
C LYS A 30 18.58 15.96 -9.56
N ALA A 31 19.13 15.57 -10.71
CA ALA A 31 19.72 16.51 -11.67
C ALA A 31 18.69 17.51 -12.22
N GLN A 32 17.40 17.14 -12.25
CA GLN A 32 16.28 18.03 -12.60
C GLN A 32 15.75 18.86 -11.43
N GLY A 33 16.40 18.83 -10.26
CA GLY A 33 16.02 19.63 -9.10
C GLY A 33 15.02 18.96 -8.15
N MET A 34 14.80 17.64 -8.25
CA MET A 34 13.91 16.90 -7.36
C MET A 34 14.31 17.06 -5.88
N LYS A 35 13.32 17.43 -5.04
CA LYS A 35 13.40 17.49 -3.58
C LYS A 35 12.44 16.52 -2.90
N LYS A 36 11.37 16.14 -3.58
CA LYS A 36 10.31 15.24 -3.13
C LYS A 36 10.20 14.06 -4.08
N LEU A 37 9.91 12.86 -3.58
CA LEU A 37 9.70 11.67 -4.38
C LEU A 37 8.41 10.97 -3.98
N ILE A 38 7.57 10.67 -4.96
CA ILE A 38 6.51 9.68 -4.82
C ILE A 38 7.03 8.35 -5.38
N LEU A 39 7.10 7.33 -4.52
CA LEU A 39 7.44 5.96 -4.90
C LEU A 39 6.17 5.13 -4.99
N ASP A 40 5.77 4.75 -6.20
CA ASP A 40 4.57 3.96 -6.44
C ASP A 40 4.87 2.46 -6.49
N LEU A 41 4.37 1.74 -5.49
CA LEU A 41 4.44 0.27 -5.36
C LEU A 41 3.06 -0.39 -5.47
N ARG A 42 2.03 0.36 -5.91
CA ARG A 42 0.69 -0.21 -6.12
C ARG A 42 0.74 -1.28 -7.21
N ASN A 43 0.01 -2.37 -7.02
CA ASN A 43 -0.05 -3.52 -7.93
C ASN A 43 1.29 -4.24 -8.16
N ASN A 44 2.29 -4.01 -7.30
CA ASN A 44 3.57 -4.71 -7.36
C ASN A 44 3.55 -5.90 -6.39
N ALA A 45 3.42 -7.11 -6.95
CA ALA A 45 3.40 -8.37 -6.19
C ALA A 45 4.76 -8.77 -5.57
N GLY A 46 5.77 -7.92 -5.70
CA GLY A 46 7.11 -8.09 -5.15
C GLY A 46 8.10 -8.57 -6.19
N GLY A 47 8.92 -9.56 -5.81
CA GLY A 47 9.99 -10.09 -6.66
C GLY A 47 11.27 -10.28 -5.87
N VAL A 48 12.41 -9.87 -6.44
CA VAL A 48 13.74 -10.10 -5.87
C VAL A 48 13.95 -9.27 -4.60
N MET A 49 14.04 -9.96 -3.45
CA MET A 49 14.24 -9.34 -2.14
C MET A 49 15.50 -8.47 -2.08
N GLN A 50 16.61 -8.92 -2.69
CA GLN A 50 17.87 -8.18 -2.66
C GLN A 50 17.73 -6.78 -3.30
N SER A 51 17.03 -6.70 -4.43
CA SER A 51 16.75 -5.43 -5.10
C SER A 51 15.88 -4.52 -4.23
N ALA A 52 14.86 -5.06 -3.56
CA ALA A 52 14.06 -4.28 -2.61
C ALA A 52 14.89 -3.75 -1.43
N THR A 53 15.80 -4.56 -0.86
CA THR A 53 16.66 -4.08 0.22
C THR A 53 17.57 -2.94 -0.23
N LYS A 54 18.10 -3.00 -1.45
CA LYS A 54 18.92 -1.91 -2.01
C LYS A 54 18.09 -0.66 -2.36
N VAL A 55 16.86 -0.82 -2.83
CA VAL A 55 15.96 0.33 -3.03
C VAL A 55 15.64 1.00 -1.69
N ALA A 56 15.42 0.23 -0.63
CA ALA A 56 15.22 0.80 0.71
C ALA A 56 16.48 1.49 1.26
N ASP A 57 17.66 0.94 0.95
CA ASP A 57 18.97 1.50 1.33
C ASP A 57 19.15 2.94 0.83
N GLU A 58 18.64 3.27 -0.36
CA GLU A 58 18.73 4.63 -0.92
C GLU A 58 18.21 5.74 0.01
N PHE A 59 17.28 5.40 0.90
CA PHE A 59 16.59 6.37 1.75
C PHE A 59 17.06 6.36 3.20
N LEU A 60 17.74 5.31 3.66
CA LEU A 60 17.99 5.08 5.08
C LEU A 60 19.45 5.37 5.41
N ALA A 61 19.67 6.00 6.57
CA ALA A 61 21.02 6.21 7.08
C ALA A 61 21.73 4.87 7.35
N ALA A 62 23.06 4.89 7.24
CA ALA A 62 23.89 3.71 7.47
C ALA A 62 23.56 2.97 8.79
N ASN A 63 23.62 1.64 8.72
CA ASN A 63 23.40 0.69 9.81
C ASN A 63 21.94 0.63 10.32
N LYS A 64 20.99 1.38 9.73
CA LYS A 64 19.55 1.20 9.99
C LYS A 64 19.07 -0.15 9.47
N LEU A 65 18.27 -0.85 10.27
CA LEU A 65 17.66 -2.11 9.86
C LEU A 65 16.63 -1.84 8.76
N ILE A 66 16.71 -2.60 7.67
CA ILE A 66 15.72 -2.61 6.58
C ILE A 66 14.72 -3.72 6.85
N VAL A 67 15.21 -4.94 7.05
CA VAL A 67 14.40 -6.13 7.28
C VAL A 67 15.26 -7.20 7.96
N SER A 68 14.65 -8.03 8.79
CA SER A 68 15.29 -9.27 9.27
C SER A 68 14.53 -10.49 8.78
N THR A 69 15.22 -11.62 8.63
CA THR A 69 14.59 -12.91 8.30
C THR A 69 14.91 -13.93 9.38
N LYS A 70 13.93 -14.74 9.76
CA LYS A 70 14.09 -15.80 10.76
C LYS A 70 13.25 -17.01 10.39
N GLY A 71 13.90 -18.17 10.31
CA GLY A 71 13.27 -19.45 10.03
C GLY A 71 13.44 -20.43 11.19
N LYS A 72 12.73 -21.55 11.14
CA LYS A 72 12.90 -22.64 12.12
C LYS A 72 14.29 -23.30 11.99
N HIS A 73 14.74 -23.48 10.75
CA HIS A 73 16.03 -24.08 10.40
C HIS A 73 16.96 -23.14 9.63
N SER A 74 16.56 -21.87 9.51
CA SER A 74 17.36 -20.82 8.87
C SER A 74 17.84 -19.84 9.92
N LYS A 75 19.15 -19.60 9.97
CA LYS A 75 19.75 -18.59 10.84
C LYS A 75 19.12 -17.23 10.58
N GLU A 76 19.00 -16.44 11.64
CA GLU A 76 18.55 -15.07 11.51
C GLU A 76 19.53 -14.27 10.64
N ARG A 77 18.99 -13.49 9.70
CA ARG A 77 19.77 -12.55 8.89
C ARG A 77 19.22 -11.15 9.05
N LEU A 78 20.12 -10.20 9.21
CA LEU A 78 19.79 -8.78 9.30
C LEU A 78 20.25 -8.09 8.02
N TYR A 79 19.33 -7.41 7.34
CA TYR A 79 19.61 -6.60 6.17
C TYR A 79 19.59 -5.15 6.61
N LYS A 80 20.74 -4.47 6.52
CA LYS A 80 20.91 -3.10 7.01
C LYS A 80 21.34 -2.18 5.89
N ALA A 81 20.97 -0.91 6.03
CA ALA A 81 21.38 0.15 5.14
C ALA A 81 22.90 0.41 5.23
N THR A 82 23.48 0.83 4.11
CA THR A 82 24.86 1.25 3.93
C THR A 82 24.96 2.79 3.97
N ALA A 83 26.14 3.33 3.70
CA ALA A 83 26.34 4.78 3.56
C ALA A 83 26.22 5.26 2.10
N GLU A 84 25.74 4.41 1.19
CA GLU A 84 25.71 4.71 -0.25
C GLU A 84 24.42 5.38 -0.73
N GLY A 85 23.39 5.47 0.13
CA GLY A 85 22.08 5.96 -0.28
C GLY A 85 22.08 7.42 -0.70
N ILE A 86 21.52 7.72 -1.88
CA ILE A 86 21.52 9.09 -2.43
C ILE A 86 20.28 9.90 -2.07
N LEU A 87 19.28 9.27 -1.46
CA LEU A 87 17.97 9.86 -1.17
C LEU A 87 17.72 10.06 0.32
N GLU A 88 18.71 9.88 1.21
CA GLU A 88 18.53 10.04 2.67
C GLU A 88 17.83 11.36 3.07
N LYS A 89 18.10 12.46 2.37
CA LYS A 89 17.54 13.79 2.64
C LYS A 89 16.30 14.15 1.81
N THR A 90 15.91 13.31 0.85
CA THR A 90 14.78 13.56 -0.05
C THR A 90 13.46 13.29 0.68
N GLN A 91 12.49 14.20 0.63
CA GLN A 91 11.16 13.88 1.19
C GLN A 91 10.52 12.76 0.36
N VAL A 92 9.98 11.72 0.98
CA VAL A 92 9.39 10.59 0.25
C VAL A 92 8.03 10.17 0.80
N VAL A 93 7.12 9.88 -0.11
CA VAL A 93 5.84 9.22 0.12
C VAL A 93 5.83 7.91 -0.66
N VAL A 94 5.33 6.83 -0.06
CA VAL A 94 5.22 5.52 -0.71
C VAL A 94 3.75 5.18 -0.91
N LEU A 95 3.37 4.85 -2.14
CA LEU A 95 2.02 4.41 -2.48
C LEU A 95 1.93 2.89 -2.46
N ILE A 96 0.94 2.35 -1.76
CA ILE A 96 0.64 0.91 -1.71
C ILE A 96 -0.85 0.62 -1.90
N ASN A 97 -1.16 -0.62 -2.27
CA ASN A 97 -2.54 -1.11 -2.25
C ASN A 97 -2.59 -2.60 -1.89
N GLU A 98 -3.78 -3.19 -1.92
CA GLU A 98 -4.02 -4.61 -1.60
C GLU A 98 -3.23 -5.62 -2.43
N ASN A 99 -2.70 -5.18 -3.58
CA ASN A 99 -1.87 -5.99 -4.48
C ASN A 99 -0.36 -5.75 -4.29
N SER A 100 0.05 -4.79 -3.45
CA SER A 100 1.45 -4.62 -3.04
C SER A 100 1.85 -5.78 -2.13
N ALA A 101 2.86 -6.57 -2.51
CA ALA A 101 3.23 -7.77 -1.76
C ALA A 101 4.74 -7.98 -1.68
N SER A 102 5.18 -8.80 -0.72
CA SER A 102 6.56 -9.32 -0.62
C SER A 102 7.62 -8.21 -0.66
N ALA A 103 8.46 -8.16 -1.69
CA ALA A 103 9.51 -7.15 -1.85
C ALA A 103 8.99 -5.70 -1.72
N SER A 104 7.77 -5.41 -2.20
CA SER A 104 7.12 -4.10 -2.01
C SER A 104 6.84 -3.79 -0.55
N GLU A 105 6.43 -4.80 0.23
CA GLU A 105 6.15 -4.69 1.66
C GLU A 105 7.43 -4.54 2.48
N ILE A 106 8.55 -5.09 2.00
CA ILE A 106 9.87 -4.85 2.60
C ILE A 106 10.24 -3.38 2.49
N VAL A 107 10.13 -2.77 1.30
CA VAL A 107 10.44 -1.34 1.12
C VAL A 107 9.49 -0.47 1.96
N ALA A 108 8.18 -0.69 1.83
CA ALA A 108 7.19 0.08 2.57
C ALA A 108 7.37 -0.06 4.10
N GLY A 109 7.54 -1.29 4.60
CA GLY A 109 7.76 -1.56 6.02
C GLY A 109 9.07 -0.97 6.55
N ALA A 110 10.16 -1.06 5.80
CA ALA A 110 11.44 -0.46 6.18
C ALA A 110 11.33 1.06 6.34
N LEU A 111 10.69 1.73 5.39
CA LEU A 111 10.57 3.19 5.40
C LEU A 111 9.52 3.68 6.41
N GLN A 112 8.43 2.92 6.61
CA GLN A 112 7.42 3.25 7.62
C GLN A 112 7.98 3.14 9.04
N ASP A 113 8.64 2.02 9.34
CA ASP A 113 9.11 1.70 10.69
C ASP A 113 10.32 2.53 11.11
N GLN A 114 11.10 3.03 10.16
CA GLN A 114 12.21 3.96 10.42
C GLN A 114 11.76 5.43 10.44
N ASP A 115 10.44 5.69 10.37
CA ASP A 115 9.85 7.04 10.27
C ASP A 115 10.47 7.87 9.14
N ARG A 116 10.75 7.19 8.02
CA ARG A 116 11.45 7.75 6.87
C ARG A 116 10.49 8.20 5.77
N ALA A 117 9.38 7.48 5.59
CA ALA A 117 8.34 7.82 4.63
C ALA A 117 6.96 7.67 5.26
N GLU A 118 6.02 8.48 4.77
CA GLU A 118 4.60 8.26 4.98
C GLU A 118 4.10 7.24 3.94
N ILE A 119 3.32 6.27 4.41
CA ILE A 119 2.70 5.25 3.56
C ILE A 119 1.26 5.65 3.26
N VAL A 120 0.92 5.79 1.98
CA VAL A 120 -0.39 6.25 1.54
C VAL A 120 -1.05 5.16 0.69
N GLY A 121 -2.33 4.88 0.92
CA GLY A 121 -3.10 3.95 0.10
C GLY A 121 -3.97 3.00 0.93
N ARG A 122 -3.88 1.70 0.66
CA ARG A 122 -4.62 0.67 1.41
C ARG A 122 -3.68 -0.39 1.95
N ARG A 123 -4.16 -1.16 2.93
CA ARG A 123 -3.40 -2.26 3.53
C ARG A 123 -2.87 -3.19 2.42
N SER A 124 -1.58 -3.51 2.48
CA SER A 124 -0.93 -4.39 1.51
C SER A 124 -1.39 -5.85 1.61
N PHE A 125 -0.82 -6.74 0.79
CA PHE A 125 -1.26 -8.13 0.69
C PHE A 125 -1.03 -8.97 1.95
N GLY A 126 0.09 -8.75 2.65
CA GLY A 126 0.49 -9.51 3.84
C GLY A 126 1.35 -10.75 3.56
N LYS A 127 2.23 -10.72 2.54
CA LYS A 127 3.16 -11.84 2.25
C LYS A 127 4.52 -11.59 2.89
N GLY A 128 4.63 -11.99 4.15
CA GLY A 128 5.82 -12.00 5.00
C GLY A 128 6.72 -13.25 4.90
N LEU A 129 6.63 -14.04 3.81
CA LEU A 129 7.35 -15.31 3.64
C LEU A 129 8.59 -15.18 2.75
N VAL A 130 9.68 -15.81 3.16
CA VAL A 130 10.92 -15.96 2.38
C VAL A 130 10.94 -17.35 1.75
N GLN A 131 11.11 -17.39 0.43
CA GLN A 131 11.20 -18.62 -0.34
C GLN A 131 12.59 -18.74 -0.97
N GLU A 132 13.16 -19.93 -0.94
CA GLU A 132 14.45 -20.26 -1.58
C GLU A 132 14.25 -21.34 -2.63
N ASP A 133 14.96 -21.21 -3.75
CA ASP A 133 14.99 -22.21 -4.82
C ASP A 133 16.12 -23.21 -4.56
N MET A 134 15.75 -24.46 -4.29
CA MET A 134 16.67 -25.56 -4.02
C MET A 134 16.77 -26.46 -5.24
N ARG A 135 17.95 -26.51 -5.85
CA ARG A 135 18.21 -27.42 -6.98
C ARG A 135 18.29 -28.85 -6.50
N LEU A 136 17.52 -29.74 -7.11
CA LEU A 136 17.50 -31.17 -6.82
C LEU A 136 18.51 -31.93 -7.70
N ARG A 137 18.78 -33.19 -7.34
CA ARG A 137 19.79 -34.03 -8.01
C ARG A 137 19.47 -34.30 -9.49
N ASP A 138 18.20 -34.28 -9.85
CA ASP A 138 17.69 -34.46 -11.21
C ASP A 138 17.61 -33.15 -12.02
N ASN A 139 18.21 -32.06 -11.51
CA ASN A 139 18.15 -30.70 -12.04
C ASN A 139 16.78 -30.01 -11.99
N SER A 140 15.77 -30.60 -11.37
CA SER A 140 14.54 -29.88 -11.03
C SER A 140 14.80 -28.86 -9.90
N SER A 141 13.82 -27.97 -9.66
CA SER A 141 13.92 -26.94 -8.62
C SER A 141 12.73 -27.04 -7.67
N LEU A 142 13.01 -27.06 -6.38
CA LEU A 142 12.02 -26.96 -5.31
C LEU A 142 12.03 -25.54 -4.73
N ARG A 143 10.92 -24.83 -4.83
CA ARG A 143 10.74 -23.54 -4.17
C ARG A 143 10.15 -23.75 -2.78
N LEU A 144 10.96 -23.59 -1.74
CA LEU A 144 10.57 -23.86 -0.35
C LEU A 144 10.50 -22.58 0.48
N THR A 145 9.43 -22.42 1.25
CA THR A 145 9.36 -21.37 2.28
C THR A 145 10.23 -21.75 3.46
N VAL A 146 11.28 -20.98 3.73
CA VAL A 146 12.29 -21.31 4.76
C VAL A 146 12.25 -20.36 5.96
N ALA A 147 11.71 -19.16 5.80
CA ALA A 147 11.69 -18.14 6.85
C ALA A 147 10.50 -17.19 6.73
N ARG A 148 10.26 -16.43 7.79
CA ARG A 148 9.47 -15.20 7.76
C ARG A 148 10.41 -14.01 7.78
N TYR A 149 9.97 -12.89 7.23
CA TYR A 149 10.64 -11.61 7.46
C TYR A 149 9.87 -10.71 8.43
N TYR A 150 10.62 -9.82 9.08
CA TYR A 150 10.16 -8.89 10.09
C TYR A 150 10.67 -7.50 9.75
N THR A 151 9.80 -6.50 9.92
CA THR A 151 10.14 -5.10 9.68
C THR A 151 11.03 -4.57 10.81
N PRO A 152 11.57 -3.33 10.70
CA PRO A 152 12.51 -2.81 11.69
C PRO A 152 12.01 -2.71 13.13
N THR A 153 10.70 -2.54 13.36
CA THR A 153 10.10 -2.59 14.71
C THR A 153 9.96 -4.02 15.26
N GLY A 154 10.27 -5.04 14.45
CA GLY A 154 10.16 -6.46 14.81
C GLY A 154 8.80 -7.08 14.52
N ARG A 155 7.85 -6.34 13.92
CA ARG A 155 6.54 -6.90 13.56
C ARG A 155 6.62 -7.83 12.35
N SER A 156 5.90 -8.94 12.42
CA SER A 156 5.62 -9.75 11.25
C SER A 156 4.40 -9.19 10.53
N ILE A 157 4.50 -9.01 9.23
CA ILE A 157 3.38 -8.54 8.39
C ILE A 157 2.64 -9.70 7.72
N GLN A 158 3.05 -10.94 8.02
CA GLN A 158 2.44 -12.13 7.43
C GLN A 158 0.97 -12.25 7.87
N LYS A 159 0.05 -12.25 6.90
CA LYS A 159 -1.36 -12.55 7.16
C LYS A 159 -1.54 -14.02 7.55
N PRO A 160 -2.61 -14.40 8.28
CA PRO A 160 -2.90 -15.80 8.59
C PRO A 160 -2.96 -16.68 7.33
N TYR A 161 -2.50 -17.92 7.45
CA TYR A 161 -2.48 -18.91 6.36
C TYR A 161 -2.77 -20.33 6.89
N ASN A 162 -3.55 -20.42 7.97
CA ASN A 162 -3.90 -21.68 8.60
C ASN A 162 -5.01 -22.44 7.85
N GLY A 163 -5.70 -21.73 6.95
CA GLY A 163 -6.74 -22.27 6.06
C GLY A 163 -6.17 -22.93 4.81
N ASN A 164 -7.05 -23.23 3.86
CA ASN A 164 -6.64 -23.75 2.56
C ASN A 164 -6.05 -22.64 1.64
N ILE A 165 -5.48 -23.05 0.51
CA ILE A 165 -4.85 -22.10 -0.43
C ILE A 165 -5.86 -21.11 -1.02
N GLU A 166 -7.10 -21.54 -1.24
CA GLU A 166 -8.17 -20.67 -1.74
C GLU A 166 -8.47 -19.59 -0.71
N GLU A 167 -8.67 -19.94 0.57
CA GLU A 167 -8.88 -18.96 1.66
C GLU A 167 -7.75 -17.92 1.73
N TYR A 168 -6.50 -18.33 1.53
CA TYR A 168 -5.37 -17.40 1.52
C TYR A 168 -5.45 -16.36 0.38
N TYR A 169 -5.93 -16.76 -0.80
CA TYR A 169 -6.09 -15.86 -1.94
C TYR A 169 -7.46 -15.16 -1.99
N HIS A 170 -8.49 -15.73 -1.36
CA HIS A 170 -9.84 -15.19 -1.23
C HIS A 170 -9.94 -14.03 -0.23
N ASP A 171 -8.95 -13.86 0.66
CA ASP A 171 -8.86 -12.70 1.57
C ASP A 171 -9.12 -11.35 0.88
N ARG A 172 -8.75 -11.17 -0.41
CA ARG A 172 -9.08 -9.92 -1.13
C ARG A 172 -10.58 -9.74 -1.34
N ILE A 173 -11.30 -10.82 -1.65
CA ILE A 173 -12.76 -10.81 -1.80
C ILE A 173 -13.40 -10.55 -0.43
N ASP A 174 -12.93 -11.23 0.62
CA ASP A 174 -13.45 -11.00 1.97
C ASP A 174 -13.26 -9.54 2.43
N ARG A 175 -12.12 -8.93 2.12
CA ARG A 175 -11.82 -7.51 2.38
C ARG A 175 -12.69 -6.55 1.59
N TYR A 176 -13.11 -6.96 0.40
CA TYR A 176 -14.10 -6.22 -0.36
C TYR A 176 -15.45 -6.35 0.34
N ASP A 177 -15.91 -7.58 0.57
CA ASP A 177 -17.22 -7.92 1.13
C ASP A 177 -17.43 -7.43 2.57
N ASN A 178 -16.37 -7.26 3.35
CA ASN A 178 -16.46 -6.73 4.72
C ASN A 178 -16.26 -5.20 4.81
N GLY A 179 -16.01 -4.52 3.67
CA GLY A 179 -15.88 -3.07 3.60
C GLY A 179 -14.48 -2.51 3.89
N GLU A 180 -13.46 -3.33 4.18
CA GLU A 180 -12.10 -2.87 4.49
C GLU A 180 -11.49 -2.02 3.35
N LEU A 181 -11.83 -2.31 2.09
CA LEU A 181 -11.31 -1.51 0.97
C LEU A 181 -11.85 -0.08 0.95
N TYR A 182 -12.88 0.22 1.75
CA TYR A 182 -13.54 1.52 1.85
C TYR A 182 -13.30 2.19 3.19
N ALA A 183 -13.01 1.44 4.26
CA ALA A 183 -12.76 1.96 5.60
C ALA A 183 -11.59 1.22 6.28
N PRO A 184 -10.77 1.89 7.11
CA PRO A 184 -9.83 1.18 7.96
C PRO A 184 -10.57 0.14 8.82
N ASP A 185 -10.22 -1.13 8.68
CA ASP A 185 -10.78 -2.21 9.50
C ASP A 185 -10.26 -2.11 10.93
N SER A 186 -11.14 -1.73 11.85
CA SER A 186 -10.77 -1.54 13.25
C SER A 186 -10.36 -2.83 13.96
N SER A 187 -10.78 -3.99 13.45
CA SER A 187 -10.38 -5.29 14.00
C SER A 187 -8.89 -5.59 13.82
N LYS A 188 -8.18 -4.82 12.98
CA LYS A 188 -6.72 -4.91 12.84
C LYS A 188 -5.96 -4.10 13.87
N PHE A 189 -6.62 -3.23 14.64
CA PHE A 189 -6.01 -2.40 15.67
C PHE A 189 -6.05 -3.08 17.05
N VAL A 190 -5.59 -4.33 17.12
CA VAL A 190 -5.51 -5.09 18.38
C VAL A 190 -4.18 -4.82 19.05
N ASP A 191 -4.18 -4.60 20.37
CA ASP A 191 -2.98 -4.31 21.15
C ASP A 191 -1.88 -5.35 21.01
N SER A 192 -2.23 -6.64 20.83
CA SER A 192 -1.26 -7.72 20.63
C SER A 192 -0.45 -7.61 19.33
N LEU A 193 -0.92 -6.84 18.37
CA LEU A 193 -0.26 -6.59 17.09
C LEU A 193 0.32 -5.18 17.00
N LYS A 194 0.27 -4.40 18.09
CA LYS A 194 0.71 -3.01 18.16
C LYS A 194 2.22 -2.92 18.38
N PHE A 195 2.88 -2.12 17.56
CA PHE A 195 4.29 -1.77 17.65
C PHE A 195 4.44 -0.26 17.57
N VAL A 196 5.60 0.25 17.97
CA VAL A 196 5.87 1.68 18.01
C VAL A 196 7.18 1.97 17.29
N THR A 197 7.15 2.90 16.33
CA THR A 197 8.34 3.35 15.60
C THR A 197 9.24 4.21 16.50
N PRO A 198 10.51 4.45 16.13
CA PRO A 198 11.42 5.30 16.90
C PRO A 198 10.88 6.70 17.23
N LYS A 199 10.06 7.31 16.36
CA LYS A 199 9.41 8.61 16.61
C LYS A 199 8.03 8.51 17.29
N GLY A 200 7.62 7.32 17.72
CA GLY A 200 6.39 7.13 18.50
C GLY A 200 5.13 6.83 17.68
N LYS A 201 5.24 6.65 16.36
CA LYS A 201 4.10 6.28 15.51
C LYS A 201 3.67 4.85 15.81
N VAL A 202 2.38 4.62 15.94
CA VAL A 202 1.82 3.28 16.14
C VAL A 202 1.70 2.57 14.80
N VAL A 203 2.21 1.34 14.71
CA VAL A 203 2.14 0.48 13.52
C VAL A 203 1.71 -0.94 13.90
N TYR A 204 1.12 -1.68 12.97
CA TYR A 204 0.47 -2.97 13.26
C TYR A 204 1.01 -4.15 12.44
N GLY A 205 1.18 -5.31 13.06
CA GLY A 205 1.54 -6.56 12.38
C GLY A 205 0.34 -7.35 11.85
N GLY A 206 0.58 -8.56 11.37
CA GLY A 206 -0.43 -9.62 11.20
C GLY A 206 -1.30 -9.58 9.93
N GLY A 207 -1.04 -8.68 8.97
CA GLY A 207 -1.89 -8.59 7.79
C GLY A 207 -1.38 -7.69 6.65
N GLY A 208 -0.08 -7.47 6.55
CA GLY A 208 0.50 -6.50 5.63
C GLY A 208 0.84 -5.18 6.31
N ILE A 209 1.35 -4.26 5.50
CA ILE A 209 1.61 -2.86 5.84
C ILE A 209 0.28 -2.12 5.81
N MET A 210 -0.19 -1.69 6.98
CA MET A 210 -1.27 -0.72 7.09
C MET A 210 -0.73 0.67 6.70
N PRO A 211 -1.39 1.42 5.79
CA PRO A 211 -0.97 2.77 5.45
C PRO A 211 -1.08 3.72 6.64
N ASP A 212 -0.24 4.74 6.66
CA ASP A 212 -0.37 5.89 7.58
C ASP A 212 -1.56 6.76 7.17
N VAL A 213 -1.78 6.92 5.86
CA VAL A 213 -2.92 7.64 5.27
C VAL A 213 -3.73 6.68 4.41
N PHE A 214 -4.92 6.33 4.90
CA PHE A 214 -5.83 5.44 4.20
C PHE A 214 -6.54 6.17 3.03
N VAL A 215 -6.52 5.55 1.85
CA VAL A 215 -7.20 6.00 0.64
C VAL A 215 -8.19 4.93 0.17
N PRO A 216 -9.51 5.16 0.26
CA PRO A 216 -10.51 4.15 -0.11
C PRO A 216 -10.41 3.76 -1.58
N LEU A 217 -10.88 2.55 -1.91
CA LEU A 217 -11.03 2.11 -3.29
C LEU A 217 -11.98 3.05 -4.03
N ASP A 218 -11.55 3.54 -5.19
CA ASP A 218 -12.40 4.39 -6.03
C ASP A 218 -13.38 3.50 -6.81
N THR A 219 -14.56 3.26 -6.25
CA THR A 219 -15.64 2.49 -6.90
C THR A 219 -16.32 3.24 -8.05
N VAL A 220 -16.13 4.55 -8.15
CA VAL A 220 -16.74 5.37 -9.20
C VAL A 220 -15.64 6.02 -10.01
N SER A 221 -15.15 5.27 -10.99
CA SER A 221 -14.25 5.79 -12.00
C SER A 221 -14.92 6.89 -12.83
N ASP A 222 -14.14 7.70 -13.53
CA ASP A 222 -14.67 8.67 -14.49
C ASP A 222 -15.46 7.98 -15.62
N ALA A 223 -15.09 6.75 -15.97
CA ALA A 223 -15.84 5.93 -16.93
C ALA A 223 -17.23 5.58 -16.39
N LEU A 224 -17.33 5.09 -15.15
CA LEU A 224 -18.61 4.77 -14.51
C LEU A 224 -19.48 6.01 -14.32
N LEU A 225 -18.87 7.14 -13.96
CA LEU A 225 -19.58 8.41 -13.87
C LEU A 225 -20.15 8.81 -15.25
N ASN A 226 -19.35 8.70 -16.31
CA ASN A 226 -19.81 9.02 -17.67
C ASN A 226 -20.91 8.05 -18.14
N ASP A 227 -20.83 6.76 -17.77
CA ASP A 227 -21.91 5.79 -18.00
C ASP A 227 -23.19 6.19 -17.27
N PHE A 228 -23.09 6.59 -16.00
CA PHE A 228 -24.23 7.08 -15.22
C PHE A 228 -24.87 8.34 -15.81
N ILE A 229 -24.05 9.28 -16.28
CA ILE A 229 -24.52 10.51 -16.94
C ILE A 229 -25.28 10.13 -18.22
N ARG A 230 -24.71 9.29 -19.09
CA ARG A 230 -25.39 8.81 -20.31
C ARG A 230 -26.70 8.09 -20.00
N PHE A 231 -26.71 7.24 -18.97
CA PHE A 231 -27.90 6.56 -18.51
C PHE A 231 -28.98 7.55 -18.06
N SER A 232 -28.59 8.59 -17.30
CA SER A 232 -29.49 9.65 -16.83
C SER A 232 -30.07 10.48 -17.99
N GLU A 233 -29.26 10.83 -18.99
CA GLU A 233 -29.73 11.52 -20.20
C GLU A 233 -30.71 10.65 -21.00
N LYS A 234 -30.38 9.37 -21.17
CA LYS A 234 -31.15 8.45 -22.02
C LYS A 234 -32.48 8.07 -21.38
N GLU A 235 -32.45 7.59 -20.14
CA GLU A 235 -33.61 6.98 -19.47
C GLU A 235 -34.46 8.03 -18.74
N PHE A 236 -33.83 9.06 -18.18
CA PHE A 236 -34.53 10.08 -17.37
C PHE A 236 -34.61 11.46 -18.04
N LYS A 237 -34.05 11.61 -19.26
CA LYS A 237 -34.07 12.87 -20.03
C LYS A 237 -33.46 14.06 -19.28
N VAL A 238 -32.53 13.79 -18.36
CA VAL A 238 -31.78 14.83 -17.65
C VAL A 238 -30.95 15.60 -18.67
N LYS A 239 -31.06 16.93 -18.72
CA LYS A 239 -30.21 17.76 -19.58
C LYS A 239 -28.89 18.03 -18.86
N VAL A 240 -27.77 17.59 -19.43
CA VAL A 240 -26.46 17.80 -18.83
C VAL A 240 -25.93 19.18 -19.18
N ASN A 241 -25.80 20.03 -18.16
CA ASN A 241 -25.02 21.26 -18.24
C ASN A 241 -23.59 20.97 -17.77
N GLN A 242 -22.60 21.32 -18.59
CA GLN A 242 -21.19 21.05 -18.30
C GLN A 242 -20.65 21.85 -17.12
N GLU A 243 -21.13 23.07 -16.88
CA GLU A 243 -20.70 23.89 -15.74
C GLU A 243 -21.27 23.35 -14.42
N ASP A 244 -22.55 22.97 -14.43
CA ASP A 244 -23.21 22.35 -13.28
C ASP A 244 -22.60 20.98 -12.97
N LEU A 245 -22.29 20.20 -14.01
CA LEU A 245 -21.63 18.91 -13.88
C LEU A 245 -20.22 19.06 -13.33
N LYS A 246 -19.45 20.07 -13.75
CA LYS A 246 -18.12 20.35 -13.19
C LYS A 246 -18.19 20.64 -11.69
N THR A 247 -19.23 21.35 -11.25
CA THR A 247 -19.46 21.71 -9.84
C THR A 247 -19.94 20.52 -9.03
N SER A 248 -20.86 19.72 -9.58
CA SER A 248 -21.50 18.60 -8.88
C SER A 248 -20.79 17.25 -9.08
N ARG A 249 -19.74 17.18 -9.90
CA ARG A 249 -19.01 15.96 -10.27
C ARG A 249 -18.68 15.07 -9.06
N GLU A 250 -17.96 15.62 -8.09
CA GLU A 250 -17.51 14.86 -6.93
C GLU A 250 -18.68 14.48 -6.01
N LEU A 251 -19.69 15.33 -5.92
CA LEU A 251 -20.92 15.04 -5.18
C LEU A 251 -21.65 13.84 -5.80
N ILE A 252 -21.82 13.83 -7.12
CA ILE A 252 -22.45 12.71 -7.86
C ILE A 252 -21.62 11.44 -7.69
N LYS A 253 -20.28 11.52 -7.78
CA LYS A 253 -19.41 10.35 -7.53
C LYS A 253 -19.62 9.82 -6.11
N ASN A 254 -19.69 10.68 -5.11
CA ASN A 254 -19.90 10.25 -3.72
C ASN A 254 -21.28 9.62 -3.50
N PHE A 255 -22.33 10.18 -4.10
CA PHE A 255 -23.66 9.56 -4.07
C PHE A 255 -23.67 8.21 -4.78
N LEU A 256 -23.05 8.10 -5.96
CA LEU A 256 -22.93 6.81 -6.66
C LEU A 256 -22.17 5.79 -5.81
N LYS A 257 -21.08 6.20 -5.14
CA LYS A 257 -20.34 5.34 -4.20
C LYS A 257 -21.22 4.89 -3.04
N ALA A 258 -21.97 5.80 -2.43
CA ALA A 258 -22.85 5.51 -1.30
C ALA A 258 -24.01 4.60 -1.71
N GLU A 259 -24.58 4.80 -2.90
CA GLU A 259 -25.64 3.95 -3.44
C GLU A 259 -25.15 2.56 -3.80
N ILE A 260 -23.96 2.43 -4.39
CA ILE A 260 -23.31 1.14 -4.61
C ILE A 260 -23.07 0.43 -3.27
N ALA A 261 -22.51 1.16 -2.29
CA ALA A 261 -22.29 0.64 -0.95
C ALA A 261 -23.61 0.23 -0.27
N ARG A 262 -24.72 0.94 -0.51
CA ARG A 262 -26.06 0.60 -0.01
C ARG A 262 -26.58 -0.72 -0.57
N GLN A 263 -26.36 -0.96 -1.86
CA GLN A 263 -26.80 -2.21 -2.51
C GLN A 263 -26.01 -3.42 -2.00
N ILE A 264 -24.73 -3.23 -1.63
CA ILE A 264 -23.85 -4.32 -1.18
C ILE A 264 -23.97 -4.55 0.33
N TRP A 265 -23.95 -3.48 1.14
CA TRP A 265 -23.88 -3.54 2.61
C TRP A 265 -25.08 -2.91 3.33
N THR A 266 -26.22 -2.76 2.64
CA THR A 266 -27.45 -2.15 3.18
C THR A 266 -27.24 -0.70 3.64
N GLU A 267 -28.17 -0.12 4.40
CA GLU A 267 -28.09 1.28 4.84
C GLU A 267 -26.81 1.62 5.62
N ASN A 268 -26.25 0.67 6.35
CA ASN A 268 -24.98 0.87 7.07
C ASN A 268 -23.83 1.23 6.11
N GLY A 269 -23.78 0.59 4.92
CA GLY A 269 -22.81 0.92 3.88
C GLY A 269 -22.96 2.36 3.35
N TYR A 270 -24.20 2.81 3.17
CA TYR A 270 -24.51 4.16 2.70
C TYR A 270 -23.95 5.23 3.63
N TYR A 271 -24.30 5.18 4.92
CA TYR A 271 -23.87 6.19 5.90
C TYR A 271 -22.36 6.15 6.16
N THR A 272 -21.73 4.99 6.05
CA THR A 272 -20.26 4.86 6.16
C THR A 272 -19.53 5.69 5.10
N VAL A 273 -20.11 5.79 3.89
CA VAL A 273 -19.59 6.62 2.80
C VAL A 273 -20.01 8.08 2.99
N MET A 274 -21.30 8.34 3.19
CA MET A 274 -21.84 9.71 3.22
C MET A 274 -21.31 10.55 4.39
N ASN A 275 -21.20 9.97 5.58
CA ASN A 275 -20.78 10.70 6.78
C ASN A 275 -19.37 11.28 6.67
N ARG A 276 -18.52 10.76 5.76
CA ARG A 276 -17.18 11.30 5.49
C ARG A 276 -17.18 12.61 4.70
N PHE A 277 -18.27 12.89 4.01
CA PHE A 277 -18.41 14.07 3.15
C PHE A 277 -19.44 15.06 3.70
N ASP A 278 -20.23 14.64 4.68
CA ASP A 278 -21.16 15.48 5.41
C ASP A 278 -20.40 16.45 6.34
N LYS A 279 -20.52 17.76 6.09
CA LYS A 279 -19.71 18.78 6.76
C LYS A 279 -20.11 18.91 8.22
N GLU A 280 -21.38 18.74 8.54
CA GLU A 280 -21.95 18.79 9.88
C GLU A 280 -21.44 17.60 10.70
N VAL A 281 -21.44 16.40 10.13
CA VAL A 281 -20.87 15.20 10.77
C VAL A 281 -19.37 15.35 10.98
N GLN A 282 -18.62 15.78 9.95
CA GLN A 282 -17.18 16.02 10.10
C GLN A 282 -16.90 17.07 11.19
N LYS A 283 -17.68 18.16 11.24
CA LYS A 283 -17.53 19.20 12.26
C LYS A 283 -17.89 18.72 13.67
N ALA A 284 -18.90 17.85 13.78
CA ALA A 284 -19.26 17.21 15.04
C ALA A 284 -18.14 16.28 15.54
N LEU A 285 -17.47 15.54 14.65
CA LEU A 285 -16.35 14.67 15.01
C LEU A 285 -15.12 15.44 15.54
N GLU A 286 -14.90 16.69 15.08
CA GLU A 286 -13.86 17.57 15.63
C GLU A 286 -14.15 18.07 17.06
N SER A 287 -15.37 17.87 17.56
CA SER A 287 -15.79 18.37 18.88
C SER A 287 -15.53 17.38 20.03
N PHE A 288 -14.89 16.25 19.75
CA PHE A 288 -14.50 15.22 20.71
C PHE A 288 -12.98 15.07 20.81
#